data_AF-A0A1I6WC72-F1
#
_entry.id   AF-A0A1I6WC72-F1
#
_cell.length_a   1.000
_cell.length_b   1.000
_cell.length_c   1.000
_cell.angle_alpha   90.00
_cell.angle_beta   90.00
_cell.angle_gamma   90.00
#
_symmetry.space_group_name_H-M   'P 1'
#
loop_
_entity.id
_entity.type
_entity.pdbx_description
1 polymer ?
#
loop_
_entity_poly.entity_id
_entity_poly.type
_entity_poly.pdbx_seq_one_letter_code
_entity_poly.pdbx_strand_id
1 'polypeptide(L)'
;MIFWRGKGMLVVLAWILGIIINTILFSILQVDTEHNPGFIFNGIFATIFIAMINYFFTKKFISDDVRTLVDEKTGERVQIKDNSSLFFIPNKYWTWIILVLGVVLVINVSTQLS
;
A
#
# COMPACT_ATOMS: atom_id res chain seq x y z
N MET A 1 7.89 -6.40 -19.20
CA MET A 1 7.00 -5.46 -18.49
C MET A 1 7.88 -4.48 -17.74
N ILE A 2 7.76 -3.17 -17.98
CA ILE A 2 8.80 -2.20 -17.60
C ILE A 2 8.79 -1.91 -16.08
N PHE A 3 7.62 -1.90 -15.41
CA PHE A 3 7.56 -1.63 -13.95
C PHE A 3 6.42 -2.33 -13.17
N TRP A 4 5.53 -3.08 -13.80
CA TRP A 4 4.32 -3.61 -13.15
C TRP A 4 3.95 -5.00 -13.69
N ARG A 5 3.42 -5.87 -12.81
CA ARG A 5 2.95 -7.22 -13.16
C ARG A 5 1.68 -7.55 -12.36
N GLY A 6 0.67 -8.10 -13.04
CA GLY A 6 -0.55 -8.60 -12.39
C GLY A 6 -1.33 -7.51 -11.66
N LYS A 7 -1.55 -7.66 -10.36
CA LYS A 7 -2.37 -6.74 -9.56
C LYS A 7 -1.56 -5.61 -8.89
N GLY A 8 -0.34 -5.33 -9.36
CA GLY A 8 0.50 -4.27 -8.77
C GLY A 8 -0.12 -2.86 -8.72
N MET A 9 -1.06 -2.53 -9.61
CA MET A 9 -1.76 -1.23 -9.60
C MET A 9 -2.69 -1.04 -8.38
N LEU A 10 -3.00 -2.11 -7.63
CA LEU A 10 -3.76 -2.02 -6.38
C LEU A 10 -3.05 -1.12 -5.34
N VAL A 11 -1.72 -1.08 -5.35
CA VAL A 11 -0.95 -0.21 -4.45
C VAL A 11 -1.24 1.26 -4.76
N VAL A 12 -1.25 1.64 -6.04
CA VAL A 12 -1.56 3.01 -6.48
C VAL A 12 -3.00 3.38 -6.12
N LEU A 13 -3.94 2.44 -6.29
CA LEU A 13 -5.32 2.66 -5.88
C LEU A 13 -5.46 2.85 -4.37
N ALA A 14 -4.70 2.12 -3.55
CA ALA A 14 -4.67 2.29 -2.11
C ALA A 14 -4.15 3.67 -1.68
N TRP A 15 -3.16 4.20 -2.39
CA TRP A 15 -2.67 5.58 -2.20
C TRP A 15 -3.77 6.61 -2.43
N ILE A 16 -4.45 6.53 -3.59
CA ILE A 16 -5.53 7.46 -3.94
C ILE A 16 -6.65 7.40 -2.89
N LEU A 17 -7.13 6.20 -2.56
CA LEU A 17 -8.22 6.03 -1.61
C LEU A 17 -7.83 6.45 -0.19
N GLY A 18 -6.61 6.16 0.26
CA GLY A 18 -6.13 6.53 1.58
C GLY A 18 -6.03 8.04 1.75
N ILE A 19 -5.55 8.75 0.72
CA ILE A 19 -5.52 10.22 0.71
C ILE A 19 -6.94 10.78 0.74
N ILE A 20 -7.85 10.29 -0.11
CA ILE A 20 -9.23 10.78 -0.16
C ILE A 20 -9.91 10.63 1.21
N ILE A 21 -9.82 9.45 1.83
CA ILE A 21 -10.42 9.19 3.14
C ILE A 21 -9.83 10.11 4.21
N ASN A 22 -8.50 10.27 4.22
CA ASN A 22 -7.83 11.15 5.16
C ASN A 22 -8.27 12.62 4.99
N THR A 23 -8.32 13.12 3.76
CA THR A 23 -8.73 14.50 3.46
C THR A 23 -10.17 14.75 3.87
N ILE A 24 -11.09 13.82 3.59
CA ILE A 24 -12.49 13.93 4.02
C ILE A 24 -12.57 13.96 5.55
N LEU A 25 -11.86 13.06 6.24
CA LEU A 25 -11.87 12.99 7.71
C LEU A 25 -11.37 14.30 8.34
N PHE A 26 -10.22 14.81 7.90
CA PHE A 26 -9.64 16.04 8.44
C PHE A 26 -10.45 17.29 8.08
N SER A 27 -11.10 17.30 6.91
CA SER A 27 -12.05 18.35 6.54
C SER A 27 -13.27 18.38 7.47
N ILE A 28 -13.79 17.23 7.90
CA ILE A 28 -14.91 17.13 8.85
C ILE A 28 -14.47 17.57 10.24
N LEU A 29 -13.28 17.16 10.67
CA LEU A 29 -12.75 17.48 12.00
C LEU A 29 -12.22 18.92 12.13
N GLN A 30 -12.12 19.66 11.02
CA GLN A 30 -11.60 21.03 10.96
C GLN A 30 -10.24 21.17 11.68
N VAL A 31 -9.40 20.15 11.57
CA VAL A 31 -8.07 20.16 12.18
C VAL A 31 -7.18 21.07 11.34
N ASP A 32 -6.53 22.02 12.00
CA ASP A 32 -5.50 22.85 11.38
C ASP A 32 -4.28 21.98 11.05
N THR A 33 -4.11 21.67 9.78
CA THR A 33 -3.00 20.85 9.27
C THR A 33 -1.80 21.68 8.83
N GLU A 34 -1.85 23.02 8.92
CA GLU A 34 -0.77 23.91 8.50
C GLU A 34 0.30 24.03 9.59
N HIS A 35 -0.10 23.91 10.86
CA HIS A 35 0.82 23.96 12.00
C HIS A 35 1.27 22.57 12.48
N ASN A 36 2.45 22.53 13.08
CA ASN A 36 3.20 21.32 13.42
C ASN A 36 2.39 20.16 14.05
N PRO A 37 1.59 20.35 15.11
CA PRO A 37 0.88 19.21 15.69
C PRO A 37 -0.14 18.62 14.73
N GLY A 38 -0.93 19.45 14.04
CA GLY A 38 -1.95 18.96 13.12
C GLY A 38 -1.39 18.41 11.81
N PHE A 39 -0.27 18.94 11.32
CA PHE A 39 0.47 18.36 10.19
C PHE A 39 0.95 16.94 10.51
N ILE A 40 1.59 16.74 11.67
CA ILE A 40 2.07 15.42 12.11
C ILE A 40 0.90 14.44 12.24
N PHE A 41 -0.19 14.85 12.87
CA PHE A 41 -1.40 14.03 12.96
C PHE A 41 -1.93 13.65 11.58
N ASN A 42 -2.07 14.61 10.67
CA ASN A 42 -2.55 14.35 9.31
C ASN A 42 -1.68 13.34 8.57
N GLY A 43 -0.35 13.51 8.63
CA GLY A 43 0.60 12.62 7.98
C GLY A 43 0.57 11.19 8.53
N ILE A 44 0.45 11.03 9.86
CA ILE A 44 0.32 9.71 10.50
C ILE A 44 -0.98 9.02 10.06
N PHE A 45 -2.11 9.72 10.12
CA PHE A 45 -3.40 9.17 9.72
C PHE A 45 -3.45 8.83 8.23
N ALA A 46 -2.92 9.70 7.36
CA ALA A 46 -2.80 9.41 5.93
C ALA A 46 -2.00 8.13 5.68
N THR A 47 -0.84 8.00 6.32
CA THR A 47 0.03 6.82 6.21
C THR A 47 -0.70 5.55 6.66
N ILE A 48 -1.41 5.61 7.78
CA ILE A 48 -2.19 4.48 8.31
C ILE A 48 -3.32 4.09 7.36
N PHE A 49 -4.09 5.04 6.84
CA PHE A 49 -5.19 4.75 5.92
C PHE A 49 -4.70 4.10 4.62
N ILE A 50 -3.64 4.65 4.02
CA ILE A 50 -3.04 4.07 2.81
C ILE A 50 -2.55 2.64 3.10
N ALA A 51 -1.82 2.43 4.19
CA ALA A 51 -1.32 1.11 4.56
C ALA A 51 -2.45 0.10 4.84
N MET A 52 -3.51 0.54 5.52
CA MET A 52 -4.67 -0.30 5.85
C MET A 52 -5.41 -0.74 4.59
N ILE A 53 -5.65 0.17 3.64
CA ILE A 53 -6.32 -0.13 2.37
C ILE A 53 -5.44 -1.05 1.52
N ASN A 54 -4.13 -0.78 1.46
CA ASN A 54 -3.19 -1.64 0.74
C ASN A 54 -3.15 -3.06 1.34
N TYR A 55 -3.11 -3.16 2.67
CA TYR A 55 -3.18 -4.46 3.36
C TYR A 55 -4.48 -5.20 3.03
N PHE A 56 -5.62 -4.51 3.07
CA PHE A 56 -6.90 -5.11 2.70
C PHE A 56 -6.91 -5.59 1.24
N PHE A 57 -6.36 -4.79 0.31
CA PHE A 57 -6.27 -5.17 -1.09
C PHE A 57 -5.34 -6.36 -1.33
N THR A 58 -4.18 -6.38 -0.69
CA THR A 58 -3.27 -7.52 -0.77
C THR A 58 -3.94 -8.78 -0.25
N LYS A 59 -4.55 -8.73 0.94
CA LYS A 59 -5.21 -9.90 1.54
C LYS A 59 -6.42 -10.40 0.74
N LYS A 60 -7.21 -9.49 0.15
CA LYS A 60 -8.45 -9.86 -0.56
C LYS A 60 -8.20 -10.30 -2.00
N PHE A 61 -7.30 -9.61 -2.71
CA PHE A 61 -7.13 -9.82 -4.14
C PHE A 61 -5.90 -10.64 -4.49
N ILE A 62 -4.90 -10.74 -3.62
CA ILE A 62 -3.69 -11.50 -3.88
C ILE A 62 -3.80 -12.78 -3.08
N SER A 63 -3.99 -13.89 -3.78
CA SER A 63 -4.01 -15.20 -3.13
C SER A 63 -2.57 -15.66 -2.94
N ASP A 64 -2.25 -16.05 -1.71
CA ASP A 64 -0.99 -16.72 -1.39
C ASP A 64 -1.03 -18.22 -1.76
N ASP A 65 -2.17 -18.72 -2.27
CA ASP A 65 -2.32 -20.12 -2.63
C ASP A 65 -1.41 -20.49 -3.80
N VAL A 66 -0.56 -21.48 -3.55
CA VAL A 66 0.21 -22.15 -4.58
C VAL A 66 -0.68 -23.25 -5.15
N ARG A 67 -1.31 -22.98 -6.31
CA ARG A 67 -2.03 -24.02 -7.05
C ARG A 67 -1.01 -24.91 -7.72
N THR A 68 -0.95 -26.17 -7.27
CA THR A 68 -0.14 -27.18 -7.93
C THR A 68 -1.00 -27.85 -8.99
N LEU A 69 -0.71 -27.59 -10.26
CA LEU A 69 -1.34 -28.30 -11.38
C LEU A 69 -0.45 -29.47 -11.76
N VAL A 70 -1.05 -30.64 -11.97
CA VAL A 70 -0.36 -31.79 -12.55
C VAL A 70 -0.70 -31.82 -14.02
N ASP A 71 0.30 -31.76 -14.89
CA ASP A 71 0.09 -31.95 -16.32
C ASP A 71 -0.23 -33.42 -16.58
N GLU A 72 -1.42 -33.71 -17.10
CA GLU A 72 -1.88 -35.08 -17.36
C GLU A 72 -1.04 -35.81 -18.43
N LYS A 73 -0.33 -35.08 -19.30
CA LYS A 73 0.46 -35.69 -20.38
C LYS A 73 1.89 -36.02 -19.99
N THR A 74 2.51 -35.22 -19.12
CA THR A 74 3.91 -35.39 -18.71
C THR A 74 4.07 -35.82 -17.25
N GLY A 75 3.01 -35.72 -16.45
CA GLY A 75 3.05 -35.98 -15.00
C GLY A 75 3.79 -34.90 -14.20
N GLU A 76 4.23 -33.82 -14.84
CA GLU A 76 4.96 -32.75 -14.17
C GLU A 76 4.04 -31.90 -13.28
N ARG A 77 4.55 -31.55 -12.10
CA ARG A 77 3.86 -30.70 -11.13
C ARG A 77 4.29 -29.25 -11.33
N VAL A 78 3.42 -28.43 -11.90
CA VAL A 78 3.65 -26.99 -12.08
C VAL A 78 2.99 -26.21 -10.93
N GLN A 79 3.80 -25.47 -10.18
CA GLN A 79 3.33 -24.59 -9.13
C GLN A 79 2.99 -23.21 -9.71
N ILE A 80 1.71 -22.85 -9.70
CA ILE A 80 1.24 -21.51 -10.08
C ILE A 80 1.05 -20.70 -8.81
N LYS A 81 1.84 -19.62 -8.69
CA LYS A 81 1.75 -18.62 -7.62
C LYS A 81 1.37 -17.26 -8.19
N ASP A 82 0.57 -16.49 -7.46
CA ASP A 82 0.30 -15.09 -7.80
C ASP A 82 1.60 -14.26 -7.63
N ASN A 83 2.18 -13.86 -8.76
CA ASN A 83 3.41 -13.05 -8.83
C ASN A 83 3.08 -11.57 -9.10
N SER A 84 1.98 -11.07 -8.53
CA SER A 84 1.59 -9.67 -8.61
C SER A 84 2.63 -8.78 -7.91
N SER A 85 3.19 -7.83 -8.67
CA SER A 85 4.26 -6.94 -8.21
C SER A 85 4.14 -5.55 -8.80
N LEU A 86 4.54 -4.54 -8.03
CA LEU A 86 4.75 -3.18 -8.49
C LEU A 86 6.22 -2.81 -8.28
N PHE A 87 6.85 -2.19 -9.29
CA PHE A 87 8.29 -1.92 -9.36
C PHE A 87 9.16 -3.13 -9.01
N PHE A 88 8.78 -4.30 -9.51
CA PHE A 88 9.45 -5.59 -9.22
C PHE A 88 9.37 -6.03 -7.74
N ILE A 89 8.70 -5.27 -6.88
CA ILE A 89 8.49 -5.60 -5.47
C ILE A 89 7.12 -6.27 -5.32
N PRO A 90 7.06 -7.48 -4.72
CA PRO A 90 5.79 -8.13 -4.42
C PRO A 90 4.87 -7.24 -3.58
N ASN A 91 3.59 -7.15 -3.98
CA ASN A 91 2.61 -6.26 -3.34
C ASN A 91 2.50 -6.41 -1.81
N LYS A 92 2.79 -7.60 -1.26
CA LYS A 92 2.80 -7.85 0.19
C LYS A 92 3.79 -6.97 0.97
N TYR A 93 4.89 -6.55 0.36
CA TYR A 93 5.89 -5.70 1.01
C TYR A 93 5.54 -4.22 0.96
N TRP A 94 4.67 -3.82 0.03
CA TRP A 94 4.32 -2.41 -0.16
C TRP A 94 3.64 -1.81 1.07
N THR A 95 2.88 -2.58 1.84
CA THR A 95 2.30 -2.10 3.11
C THR A 95 3.36 -1.62 4.08
N TRP A 96 4.43 -2.40 4.26
CA TRP A 96 5.54 -2.05 5.15
C TRP A 96 6.37 -0.89 4.60
N ILE A 97 6.60 -0.88 3.29
CA ILE A 97 7.30 0.22 2.60
C ILE A 97 6.54 1.54 2.81
N ILE A 98 5.21 1.53 2.64
CA ILE A 98 4.35 2.71 2.84
C ILE A 98 4.44 3.21 4.29
N LEU A 99 4.39 2.31 5.27
CA LEU A 99 4.50 2.70 6.68
C LEU A 99 5.84 3.37 6.98
N VAL A 100 6.95 2.75 6.54
CA VAL A 100 8.30 3.29 6.79
C VAL A 100 8.50 4.61 6.06
N LEU A 101 8.16 4.67 4.77
CA LEU A 101 8.29 5.89 3.98
C LEU A 101 7.41 7.01 4.53
N GLY A 102 6.18 6.70 4.90
CA GLY A 102 5.25 7.68 5.47
C GLY A 102 5.80 8.28 6.78
N VAL A 103 6.26 7.46 7.71
CA VAL A 103 6.84 7.93 8.98
C VAL A 103 8.09 8.80 8.72
N VAL A 104 9.00 8.34 7.86
CA VAL A 104 10.22 9.09 7.51
C VAL A 104 9.86 10.43 6.90
N LEU A 105 8.87 10.47 6.00
CA LEU A 105 8.45 11.69 5.32
C LEU A 105 7.79 12.66 6.29
N VAL A 106 6.92 12.19 7.19
CA VAL A 106 6.32 13.03 8.23
C VAL A 106 7.38 13.67 9.12
N ILE A 107 8.36 12.90 9.58
CA ILE A 107 9.45 13.42 10.44
C ILE A 107 10.29 14.45 9.67
N ASN A 108 10.69 14.15 8.44
CA ASN A 108 11.51 15.08 7.66
C ASN A 108 10.78 16.40 7.40
N VAL A 109 9.50 16.34 7.04
CA VAL A 109 8.73 17.56 6.75
C VAL A 109 8.38 18.32 8.03
N SER A 110 8.06 17.63 9.14
CA SER A 110 7.79 18.31 10.41
C SER A 110 9.01 19.05 10.96
N THR A 111 10.22 18.53 10.76
CA THR A 111 11.46 19.25 11.14
C THR A 111 11.73 20.50 10.31
N GLN A 112 11.07 20.68 9.16
CA GLN A 112 11.16 21.90 8.34
C GLN A 112 10.06 22.92 8.70
N LEU A 113 8.98 22.46 9.33
CA LEU A 113 7.84 23.27 9.77
C LEU A 113 8.02 23.83 11.20
N SER A 114 9.08 23.44 11.92
CA SER A 114 9.48 23.98 13.24
C SER A 114 10.31 25.25 13.12
#